data_AF-A0A970JLY5-F1
#
_entry.id   AF-A0A970JLY5-F1
#
_cell.length_a   1.000
_cell.length_b   1.000
_cell.length_c   1.000
_cell.angle_alpha   90.00
_cell.angle_beta   90.00
_cell.angle_gamma   90.00
#
_symmetry.space_group_name_H-M   'P 1'
#
loop_
_entity.id
_entity.type
_entity.pdbx_description
1 polymer ?
#
loop_
_entity_poly.entity_id
_entity_poly.type
_entity_poly.pdbx_seq_one_letter_code
_entity_poly.pdbx_strand_id
1 'polypeptide(L)'
;MRVIYIKKSSLLLCCVILASAIILTLFGSPAIVGASAAKRNLPIYCVSREDKVASLSFDAAWGNEDTQQLIDILGRYNVKATFFVVGSWVDKYPESVKALADAGHEVMNHSDKHK
;
A
#
# COMPACT_ATOMS: atom_id res chain seq x y z
N MET A 1 -44.95 21.20 -52.45
CA MET A 1 -43.60 20.89 -51.93
C MET A 1 -43.17 22.02 -50.99
N ARG A 2 -42.86 21.74 -49.72
CA ARG A 2 -42.23 22.73 -48.83
C ARG A 2 -40.72 22.52 -48.91
N VAL A 3 -40.00 23.49 -49.47
CA VAL A 3 -38.53 23.48 -49.53
C VAL A 3 -38.02 24.16 -48.26
N ILE A 4 -37.29 23.43 -47.43
CA ILE A 4 -36.71 23.95 -46.18
C ILE A 4 -35.28 24.40 -46.48
N TYR A 5 -34.99 25.69 -46.27
CA TYR A 5 -33.66 26.27 -46.48
C TYR A 5 -32.90 26.38 -45.16
N ILE A 6 -31.80 25.62 -45.01
CA ILE A 6 -30.97 25.62 -43.80
C ILE A 6 -29.72 26.47 -44.04
N LYS A 7 -29.48 27.46 -43.17
CA LYS A 7 -28.28 28.30 -43.24
C LYS A 7 -27.04 27.50 -42.82
N LYS A 8 -25.92 27.69 -43.53
CA LYS A 8 -24.63 27.03 -43.23
C LYS A 8 -24.17 27.21 -41.78
N SER A 9 -24.44 28.37 -41.16
CA SER A 9 -24.14 28.64 -39.75
C SER A 9 -24.94 27.77 -38.78
N SER A 10 -26.20 27.45 -39.09
CA SER A 10 -27.02 26.53 -38.31
C SER A 10 -26.49 25.10 -38.42
N LEU A 11 -25.99 24.71 -39.60
CA LEU A 11 -25.37 23.39 -39.80
C LEU A 11 -24.08 23.25 -38.98
N LEU A 12 -23.22 24.28 -39.02
CA LEU A 12 -21.98 24.34 -38.22
C LEU A 12 -22.26 24.27 -36.72
N LEU A 13 -23.28 24.99 -36.23
CA LEU A 13 -23.66 24.96 -34.81
C LEU A 13 -24.13 23.56 -34.39
N CYS A 14 -24.94 22.88 -35.21
CA CYS A 14 -25.34 21.50 -34.95
C CYS A 14 -24.14 20.55 -34.91
N CYS A 15 -23.17 20.71 -35.82
CA CYS A 15 -21.94 19.89 -35.80
C CYS A 15 -21.11 20.10 -34.53
N VAL A 16 -20.98 21.35 -34.06
CA VAL A 16 -20.26 21.65 -32.82
C VAL A 16 -20.97 21.05 -31.60
N ILE A 17 -22.30 21.14 -31.54
CA ILE A 17 -23.10 20.53 -30.45
C ILE A 17 -22.99 19.00 -30.47
N LEU A 18 -23.02 18.39 -31.65
CA LEU A 18 -22.84 16.94 -31.78
C LEU A 18 -21.43 16.52 -31.34
N ALA A 19 -20.40 17.25 -31.76
CA ALA A 19 -19.02 16.98 -31.36
C ALA A 19 -18.83 17.14 -29.85
N SER A 20 -19.38 18.19 -29.25
CA SER A 20 -19.28 18.41 -27.79
C SER A 20 -20.06 17.36 -27.00
N ALA A 21 -21.23 16.93 -27.48
CA ALA A 21 -21.99 15.84 -26.86
C ALA A 21 -21.25 14.50 -26.93
N ILE A 22 -20.60 14.20 -28.05
CA ILE A 22 -19.77 12.99 -28.22
C ILE A 22 -18.56 13.04 -27.27
N ILE A 23 -17.90 14.19 -27.16
CA ILE A 23 -16.80 14.37 -26.20
C ILE A 23 -17.33 14.16 -24.78
N LEU A 24 -18.48 14.74 -24.41
CA LEU A 24 -19.04 14.58 -23.07
C LEU A 24 -19.36 13.12 -22.74
N THR A 25 -19.91 12.35 -23.69
CA THR A 25 -20.26 10.94 -23.47
C THR A 25 -19.03 10.03 -23.43
N LEU A 26 -18.01 10.32 -24.25
CA LEU A 26 -16.75 9.58 -24.24
C LEU A 26 -15.96 9.85 -22.95
N PHE A 27 -15.78 11.12 -22.56
CA PHE A 27 -14.95 11.46 -21.39
C PHE A 27 -15.70 11.38 -20.05
N GLY A 28 -17.03 11.37 -20.07
CA GLY A 28 -17.86 11.16 -18.87
C GLY A 28 -18.13 9.68 -18.54
N SER A 29 -17.67 8.75 -19.37
CA SER A 29 -17.90 7.32 -19.13
C SER A 29 -17.10 6.81 -17.92
N PRO A 30 -17.75 6.16 -16.94
CA PRO A 30 -17.07 5.62 -15.76
C PRO A 30 -16.02 4.56 -16.10
N ALA A 31 -16.11 3.91 -17.27
CA ALA A 31 -15.11 2.97 -17.75
C ALA A 31 -13.76 3.63 -18.07
N ILE A 32 -13.77 4.87 -18.60
CA ILE A 32 -12.56 5.62 -18.96
C ILE A 32 -11.96 6.30 -17.72
N VAL A 33 -12.80 6.86 -16.85
CA VAL A 33 -12.38 7.44 -15.58
C VAL A 33 -11.81 6.37 -14.63
N GLY A 34 -12.43 5.19 -14.57
CA GLY A 34 -11.98 4.07 -13.75
C GLY A 34 -10.64 3.48 -14.19
N ALA A 35 -10.37 3.42 -15.49
CA ALA A 35 -9.09 2.92 -16.03
C ALA A 35 -7.89 3.85 -15.74
N SER A 36 -8.13 5.14 -15.48
CA SER A 36 -7.09 6.12 -15.14
C SER A 36 -6.81 6.21 -13.63
N ALA A 37 -7.62 5.57 -12.77
CA ALA A 37 -7.36 5.56 -11.34
C ALA A 37 -6.08 4.74 -11.07
N ALA A 38 -5.07 5.40 -10.50
CA ALA A 38 -3.84 4.72 -10.12
C ALA A 38 -4.17 3.55 -9.19
N LYS A 39 -3.77 2.34 -9.58
CA LYS A 39 -3.95 1.14 -8.76
C LYS A 39 -3.13 1.32 -7.48
N ARG A 40 -3.80 1.65 -6.37
CA ARG A 40 -3.17 1.80 -5.07
C ARG A 40 -2.75 0.42 -4.56
N ASN A 41 -1.44 0.22 -4.41
CA ASN A 41 -0.93 -0.95 -3.69
C ASN A 41 -1.23 -0.76 -2.20
N LEU A 42 -1.90 -1.74 -1.60
CA LEU A 42 -2.15 -1.77 -0.17
C LEU A 42 -1.06 -2.58 0.52
N PRO A 43 -0.69 -2.24 1.76
CA PRO A 43 0.13 -3.10 2.59
C PRO A 43 -0.50 -4.49 2.74
N ILE A 44 0.36 -5.50 2.91
CA ILE A 44 -0.09 -6.86 3.20
C ILE A 44 -0.42 -6.94 4.69
N TYR A 45 -1.71 -6.98 5.02
CA TYR A 45 -2.19 -7.15 6.40
C TYR A 45 -2.40 -8.62 6.76
N CYS A 46 -2.75 -9.45 5.77
CA CYS A 46 -2.91 -10.89 5.92
C CYS A 46 -2.81 -11.57 4.55
N VAL A 47 -2.66 -12.89 4.57
CA VAL A 47 -2.70 -13.75 3.38
C VAL A 47 -3.68 -14.89 3.62
N SER A 48 -4.31 -15.38 2.55
CA SER A 48 -5.19 -16.54 2.64
C SER A 48 -4.38 -17.81 2.93
N ARG A 49 -4.88 -18.61 3.86
CA ARG A 49 -4.27 -19.85 4.35
C ARG A 49 -5.38 -20.85 4.67
N GLU A 50 -5.14 -22.12 4.34
CA GLU A 50 -6.07 -23.22 4.67
C GLU A 50 -5.82 -23.76 6.09
N ASP A 51 -4.62 -23.56 6.62
CA ASP A 51 -4.20 -23.92 7.97
C ASP A 51 -4.42 -22.77 8.97
N LYS A 52 -4.52 -23.13 10.26
CA LYS A 52 -4.71 -22.18 11.36
C LYS A 52 -3.38 -21.64 11.87
N VAL A 53 -2.81 -20.68 11.15
CA VAL A 53 -1.54 -20.04 11.48
C VAL A 53 -1.69 -18.53 11.66
N ALA A 54 -0.75 -17.94 12.40
CA ALA A 54 -0.60 -16.49 12.54
C ALA A 54 0.88 -16.11 12.49
N SER A 55 1.20 -14.92 12.00
CA SER A 55 2.53 -14.32 12.03
C SER A 55 2.63 -13.33 13.18
N LEU A 56 3.70 -13.39 13.97
CA LEU A 56 3.97 -12.45 15.05
C LEU A 56 5.08 -11.49 14.63
N SER A 57 4.83 -10.19 14.81
CA SER A 57 5.82 -9.15 14.60
C SER A 57 5.86 -8.15 15.75
N PHE A 58 7.00 -7.50 15.92
CA PHE A 58 7.25 -6.48 16.93
C PHE A 58 7.89 -5.26 16.30
N ASP A 59 7.47 -4.07 16.71
CA ASP A 59 8.11 -2.81 16.34
C ASP A 59 9.04 -2.38 17.49
N ALA A 60 10.32 -2.25 17.22
CA ALA A 60 11.35 -1.88 18.20
C ALA A 60 11.87 -0.47 17.89
N ALA A 61 11.36 0.50 18.65
CA ALA A 61 11.69 1.91 18.50
C ALA A 61 12.39 2.51 19.73
N TRP A 62 12.16 1.95 20.92
CA TRP A 62 12.62 2.52 22.20
C TRP A 62 12.96 1.41 23.20
N GLY A 63 13.99 1.62 24.03
CA GLY A 63 14.41 0.68 25.08
C GLY A 63 14.89 -0.67 24.52
N ASN A 64 15.62 -1.45 25.32
CA ASN A 64 15.98 -2.82 24.94
C ASN A 64 15.87 -3.81 26.11
N GLU A 65 15.30 -3.36 27.23
CA GLU A 65 15.30 -4.03 28.53
C GLU A 65 14.64 -5.41 28.46
N ASP A 66 13.60 -5.54 27.64
CA ASP A 66 12.81 -6.77 27.49
C ASP A 66 13.28 -7.66 26.33
N THR A 67 14.28 -7.24 25.54
CA THR A 67 14.67 -7.94 24.31
C THR A 67 15.07 -9.39 24.58
N GLN A 68 15.90 -9.61 25.59
CA GLN A 68 16.35 -10.97 25.92
C GLN A 68 15.20 -11.81 26.47
N GLN A 69 14.32 -11.22 27.28
CA GLN A 69 13.15 -11.93 27.80
C GLN A 69 12.22 -12.36 26.67
N LEU A 70 12.02 -11.51 25.66
CA LEU A 70 11.24 -11.86 24.46
C LEU A 70 11.91 -13.01 23.69
N ILE A 71 13.22 -12.96 23.46
CA ILE A 71 13.97 -14.05 22.81
C ILE A 71 13.78 -15.37 23.57
N ASP A 72 13.91 -15.35 24.90
CA ASP A 72 13.78 -16.54 25.74
C ASP A 72 12.36 -17.12 25.71
N ILE A 73 11.33 -16.27 25.74
CA ILE A 73 9.93 -16.68 25.65
C ILE A 73 9.65 -17.29 24.27
N LEU A 74 10.02 -16.60 23.18
CA LEU A 74 9.81 -17.10 21.82
C LEU A 74 10.57 -18.41 21.59
N GLY A 75 11.81 -18.51 22.07
CA GLY A 75 12.61 -19.72 22.03
C GLY A 75 11.96 -20.89 22.79
N ARG A 76 11.42 -20.65 23.99
CA ARG A 76 10.71 -21.67 24.79
C ARG A 76 9.53 -22.29 24.04
N TYR A 77 8.80 -21.49 23.29
CA TYR A 77 7.65 -21.95 22.50
C TYR A 77 8.02 -22.34 21.06
N ASN A 78 9.31 -22.31 20.71
CA ASN A 78 9.80 -22.56 19.36
C ASN A 78 9.11 -21.68 18.29
N VAL A 79 8.85 -20.41 18.63
CA VAL A 79 8.23 -19.43 17.74
C VAL A 79 9.31 -18.54 17.14
N LYS A 80 9.24 -18.30 15.83
CA LYS A 80 10.00 -17.25 15.16
C LYS A 80 9.08 -16.06 14.87
N ALA A 81 9.65 -14.86 14.89
CA ALA A 81 8.94 -13.61 14.75
C ALA A 81 9.79 -12.65 13.92
N THR A 82 9.14 -11.59 13.41
CA THR A 82 9.79 -10.51 12.67
C THR A 82 9.87 -9.25 13.52
N PHE A 83 11.05 -8.70 13.70
CA PHE A 83 11.29 -7.47 14.45
C PHE A 83 11.58 -6.33 13.49
N PHE A 84 10.67 -5.37 13.41
CA PHE A 84 10.84 -4.14 12.66
C PHE A 84 11.57 -3.13 13.55
N VAL A 85 12.84 -2.85 13.25
CA VAL A 85 13.73 -2.00 14.06
C VAL A 85 13.92 -0.62 13.44
N VAL A 86 13.93 0.42 14.27
CA VAL A 86 14.26 1.79 13.85
C VAL A 86 15.77 1.96 13.72
N GLY A 87 16.27 2.69 12.72
CA GLY A 87 17.71 2.95 12.54
C GLY A 87 18.40 3.49 13.80
N SER A 88 17.83 4.53 14.43
CA SER A 88 18.36 5.07 15.69
C SER A 88 18.36 4.06 16.86
N TRP A 89 17.50 3.05 16.82
CA TRP A 89 17.48 1.98 17.81
C TRP A 89 18.61 0.98 17.54
N VAL A 90 18.84 0.63 16.28
CA VAL A 90 19.95 -0.20 15.82
C VAL A 90 21.30 0.41 16.23
N ASP A 91 21.47 1.71 16.03
CA ASP A 91 22.71 2.42 16.41
C ASP A 91 22.98 2.36 17.93
N LYS A 92 21.91 2.37 18.73
CA LYS A 92 22.00 2.38 20.19
C LYS A 92 22.18 0.99 20.80
N TYR A 93 21.59 -0.03 20.17
CA TYR A 93 21.53 -1.40 20.70
C TYR A 93 21.93 -2.45 19.65
N PRO A 94 23.10 -2.34 19.02
CA PRO A 94 23.54 -3.26 17.97
C PRO A 94 23.66 -4.71 18.47
N GLU A 95 23.99 -4.90 19.75
CA GLU A 95 24.03 -6.21 20.40
C GLU A 95 22.65 -6.86 20.49
N SER A 96 21.60 -6.08 20.73
CA SER A 96 20.22 -6.57 20.75
C SER A 96 19.77 -6.98 19.34
N VAL A 97 20.12 -6.19 18.32
CA VAL A 97 19.88 -6.55 16.91
C VAL A 97 20.56 -7.88 16.57
N LYS A 98 21.82 -8.03 16.98
CA LYS A 98 22.57 -9.28 16.77
C LYS A 98 21.94 -10.45 17.51
N ALA A 99 21.53 -10.27 18.77
CA ALA A 99 20.88 -11.32 19.56
C ALA A 99 19.58 -11.81 18.90
N LEU A 100 18.76 -10.90 18.36
CA LEU A 100 17.55 -11.25 17.62
C LEU A 100 17.87 -12.11 16.38
N ALA A 101 18.86 -11.69 15.59
CA ALA A 101 19.29 -12.42 14.41
C ALA A 101 19.91 -13.79 14.75
N ASP A 102 20.79 -13.85 15.74
CA ASP A 102 21.43 -15.10 16.21
C ASP A 102 20.39 -16.08 16.79
N ALA A 103 19.31 -15.58 17.40
CA ALA A 103 18.17 -16.38 17.84
C ALA A 103 17.28 -16.87 16.68
N GLY A 104 17.57 -16.48 15.44
CA GLY A 104 16.85 -16.89 14.24
C GLY A 104 15.54 -16.14 13.99
N HIS A 105 15.39 -14.94 14.56
CA HIS A 105 14.31 -14.02 14.21
C HIS A 105 14.66 -13.20 12.97
N GLU A 106 13.65 -12.72 12.25
CA GLU A 106 13.87 -11.80 11.14
C GLU A 106 14.00 -10.37 11.67
N VAL A 107 14.97 -9.61 11.14
CA VAL A 107 15.14 -8.19 11.46
C VAL A 107 14.84 -7.37 10.21
N MET A 108 13.86 -6.48 10.31
CA MET A 108 13.31 -5.70 9.20
C MET A 108 13.29 -4.21 9.53
N ASN A 109 13.07 -3.37 8.52
CA ASN A 109 13.17 -1.91 8.64
C ASN A 109 11.87 -1.28 9.19
N HIS A 110 11.99 -0.45 10.22
CA HIS A 110 10.90 0.39 10.75
C HIS A 110 11.21 1.89 10.65
N SER A 111 11.71 2.32 9.49
CA SER A 111 12.30 3.64 9.22
C SER A 111 13.62 3.91 9.97
N ASP A 112 14.30 5.00 9.62
CA ASP A 112 15.55 5.40 10.26
C ASP A 112 15.32 6.12 11.61
N LYS A 113 14.31 6.99 11.67
CA LYS A 113 14.06 7.90 12.82
C LYS A 113 12.63 7.88 13.32
N HIS A 114 11.87 6.84 12.96
CA HIS A 114 10.46 6.68 13.32
C HIS A 114 9.58 7.85 12.81
N LYS A 115 9.79 8.22 11.54
CA LYS A 115 9.11 9.31 10.82
C LYS A 115 8.68 8.87 9.42
#